data_AF-A0A0N4YR62-F1
#
_entry.id   AF-A0A0N4YR62-F1
#
_cell.length_a   1.000
_cell.length_b   1.000
_cell.length_c   1.000
_cell.angle_alpha   90.00
_cell.angle_beta   90.00
_cell.angle_gamma   90.00
#
_symmetry.space_group_name_H-M   'P 1'
#
loop_
_entity.id
_entity.type
_entity.pdbx_description
1 polymer ?
#
loop_
_entity_poly.entity_id
_entity_poly.type
_entity_poly.pdbx_seq_one_letter_code
_entity_poly.pdbx_strand_id
1 'polypeptide(L)'
;MIRNSSTSSIIVEKEGSKRILTLNRPKALNALNLDMVREMYPRLREWEDSGDVDLIILKGAGEKAFCAGGDVLGYGMKYRNNDGQTTKFMDNAGSVEEILGNLRKENSKWAQDQLNTLSKMSPTSMKVTFKQIENGAKMSFSKVFTMEYRLTQRALEDHDFHEGCRAILIDKDKNPKWKPATLEEVSDEHIERYFSPLGHGQDLFLDDLTARI
;
A
#
# COMPACT_ATOMS: atom_id res chain seq x y z
N MET A 1 -27.85 9.81 22.43
CA MET A 1 -27.95 9.51 20.98
C MET A 1 -27.34 10.70 20.24
N ILE A 2 -26.05 10.66 19.90
CA ILE A 2 -25.43 11.70 19.07
C ILE A 2 -25.41 11.15 17.64
N ARG A 3 -26.43 11.49 16.86
CA ARG A 3 -26.42 11.29 15.41
C ARG A 3 -25.70 12.49 14.79
N ASN A 4 -24.42 12.36 14.47
CA ASN A 4 -23.72 13.36 13.67
C ASN A 4 -24.10 13.19 12.18
N SER A 5 -24.20 14.32 11.49
CA SER A 5 -24.82 14.52 10.17
C SER A 5 -24.32 13.60 9.06
N SER A 6 -25.20 13.39 8.07
CA SER A 6 -25.05 12.61 6.82
C SER A 6 -23.95 13.10 5.86
N THR A 7 -22.97 13.86 6.33
CA THR A 7 -21.88 14.48 5.55
C THR A 7 -20.48 14.06 6.00
N SER A 8 -20.34 13.39 7.15
CA SER A 8 -19.03 12.98 7.67
C SER A 8 -18.43 11.82 6.87
N SER A 9 -17.13 11.90 6.57
CA SER A 9 -16.38 10.81 5.91
C SER A 9 -16.06 9.66 6.87
N ILE A 10 -16.18 9.88 8.18
CA ILE A 10 -16.10 8.87 9.24
C ILE A 10 -17.36 8.94 10.12
N ILE A 11 -17.98 7.80 10.38
CA ILE A 11 -19.09 7.67 11.34
C ILE A 11 -18.61 6.87 12.55
N VAL A 12 -18.94 7.35 13.74
CA VAL A 12 -18.61 6.67 15.01
C VAL A 12 -19.90 6.32 15.76
N GLU A 13 -20.02 5.06 16.15
CA GLU A 13 -21.12 4.55 16.98
C GLU A 13 -20.55 3.99 18.30
N LYS A 14 -21.24 4.24 19.43
CA LYS A 14 -20.90 3.70 20.76
C LYS A 14 -21.99 2.72 21.20
N GLU A 15 -21.59 1.52 21.57
CA GLU A 15 -22.47 0.47 22.10
C GLU A 15 -21.83 -0.16 23.34
N GLY A 16 -22.18 0.33 24.53
CA GLY A 16 -21.48 -0.08 25.76
C GLY A 16 -19.99 0.28 25.70
N SER A 17 -19.13 -0.70 25.95
CA SER A 17 -17.66 -0.59 25.82
C SER A 17 -17.14 -0.80 24.39
N LYS A 18 -18.03 -1.03 23.42
CA LYS A 18 -17.67 -1.14 22.00
C LYS A 18 -17.67 0.23 21.32
N ARG A 19 -16.71 0.46 20.43
CA ARG A 19 -16.66 1.58 19.48
C ARG A 19 -16.70 1.04 18.06
N ILE A 20 -17.59 1.55 17.21
CA ILE A 20 -17.69 1.17 15.80
C ILE A 20 -17.29 2.39 14.97
N LEU A 21 -16.22 2.26 14.19
CA LEU A 21 -15.72 3.27 13.27
C LEU A 21 -16.06 2.82 11.84
N THR A 22 -16.81 3.66 11.12
CA THR A 22 -17.25 3.37 9.75
C THR A 22 -16.61 4.35 8.77
N LEU A 23 -15.88 3.81 7.79
CA LEU A 23 -15.40 4.57 6.64
C LEU A 23 -16.62 4.89 5.75
N ASN A 24 -16.97 6.17 5.61
CA ASN A 24 -18.24 6.60 5.01
C ASN A 24 -18.02 7.39 3.71
N ARG A 25 -17.30 6.80 2.76
CA ARG A 25 -17.15 7.32 1.38
C ARG A 25 -17.53 6.26 0.35
N PRO A 26 -18.75 5.67 0.39
CA PRO A 26 -19.09 4.51 -0.44
C PRO A 26 -19.04 4.81 -1.94
N LYS A 27 -19.29 6.06 -2.35
CA LYS A 27 -19.16 6.51 -3.75
C LYS A 27 -17.70 6.46 -4.26
N ALA A 28 -16.73 6.62 -3.36
CA ALA A 28 -15.30 6.51 -3.63
C ALA A 28 -14.73 5.16 -3.14
N LEU A 29 -15.58 4.14 -2.98
CA LEU A 29 -15.21 2.81 -2.47
C LEU A 29 -14.47 2.87 -1.11
N ASN A 30 -14.85 3.83 -0.27
CA ASN A 30 -14.26 4.07 1.05
C ASN A 30 -12.75 4.33 1.04
N ALA A 31 -12.19 4.86 -0.06
CA ALA A 31 -10.79 5.25 -0.14
C ALA A 31 -10.39 6.23 0.98
N LEU A 32 -9.26 5.95 1.62
CA LEU A 32 -8.74 6.72 2.77
C LEU A 32 -8.06 8.01 2.31
N ASN A 33 -8.55 9.16 2.75
CA ASN A 33 -7.86 10.43 2.56
C ASN A 33 -7.26 10.94 3.88
N LEU A 34 -6.47 12.02 3.81
CA LEU A 34 -5.79 12.57 4.97
C LEU A 34 -6.75 13.08 6.05
N ASP A 35 -7.90 13.63 5.67
CA ASP A 35 -8.90 14.12 6.62
C ASP A 35 -9.50 12.99 7.44
N MET A 36 -9.80 11.84 6.80
CA MET A 36 -10.23 10.63 7.51
C MET A 36 -9.17 10.16 8.50
N VAL A 37 -7.89 10.11 8.09
CA VAL A 37 -6.79 9.71 8.99
C VAL A 37 -6.68 10.67 10.18
N ARG A 38 -6.73 11.98 9.93
CA ARG A 38 -6.70 13.02 10.97
C ARG A 38 -7.90 12.99 11.89
N GLU A 39 -9.06 12.55 11.42
CA GLU A 39 -10.23 12.28 12.26
C GLU A 39 -10.05 11.03 13.12
N MET A 40 -9.57 9.94 12.52
CA MET A 40 -9.54 8.62 13.15
C MET A 40 -8.46 8.53 14.22
N TYR A 41 -7.24 8.97 13.90
CA TYR A 41 -6.07 8.79 14.76
C TYR A 41 -6.25 9.32 16.19
N PRO A 42 -6.65 10.59 16.44
CA PRO A 42 -6.81 11.09 17.80
C PRO A 42 -7.88 10.33 18.60
N ARG A 43 -8.93 9.84 17.94
CA ARG A 43 -9.98 9.04 18.60
C ARG A 43 -9.48 7.66 19.02
N LEU A 44 -8.68 7.01 18.16
CA LEU A 44 -8.07 5.74 18.49
C LEU A 44 -7.15 5.87 19.71
N ARG A 45 -6.39 6.97 19.78
CA ARG A 45 -5.55 7.31 20.94
C ARG A 45 -6.37 7.57 22.20
N GLU A 46 -7.42 8.38 22.08
CA GLU A 46 -8.34 8.64 23.19
C GLU A 46 -8.96 7.34 23.74
N TRP A 47 -9.37 6.43 22.86
CA TRP A 47 -9.98 5.15 23.26
C TRP A 47 -8.97 4.20 23.91
N GLU A 48 -7.73 4.18 23.43
CA GLU A 48 -6.62 3.46 24.07
C GLU A 48 -6.41 3.90 25.52
N ASP A 49 -6.47 5.21 25.79
CA ASP A 49 -6.23 5.78 27.12
C ASP A 49 -7.48 5.78 28.03
N SER A 50 -8.68 5.62 27.47
CA SER A 50 -9.96 5.82 28.17
C SER A 50 -10.28 4.78 29.25
N GLY A 51 -9.79 3.55 29.11
CA GLY A 51 -10.15 2.42 29.96
C GLY A 51 -11.63 1.97 29.89
N ASP A 52 -12.46 2.61 29.06
CA ASP A 52 -13.89 2.31 28.88
C ASP A 52 -14.22 1.66 27.52
N VAL A 53 -13.18 1.29 26.77
CA VAL A 53 -13.28 0.66 25.44
C VAL A 53 -12.63 -0.71 25.44
N ASP A 54 -13.45 -1.75 25.27
CA ASP A 54 -12.98 -3.15 25.20
C ASP A 54 -12.78 -3.62 23.76
N LEU A 55 -13.46 -2.99 22.80
CA LEU A 55 -13.50 -3.44 21.41
C LEU A 55 -13.68 -2.26 20.45
N ILE A 56 -12.83 -2.20 19.43
CA ILE A 56 -12.97 -1.30 18.29
C ILE A 56 -13.30 -2.13 17.05
N ILE A 57 -14.41 -1.82 16.39
CA ILE A 57 -14.79 -2.40 15.09
C ILE A 57 -14.55 -1.35 14.01
N LEU A 58 -13.72 -1.69 13.02
CA LEU A 58 -13.60 -0.92 11.79
C LEU A 58 -14.45 -1.56 10.69
N LYS A 59 -15.33 -0.80 10.03
CA LYS A 59 -16.15 -1.27 8.89
C LYS A 59 -16.21 -0.23 7.77
N GLY A 60 -16.57 -0.65 6.57
CA GLY A 60 -16.87 0.25 5.44
C GLY A 60 -18.37 0.45 5.28
N ALA A 61 -18.80 1.66 4.88
CA ALA A 61 -20.18 1.92 4.51
C ALA A 61 -20.51 1.30 3.14
N GLY A 62 -21.76 0.83 3.00
CA GLY A 62 -22.24 0.17 1.78
C GLY A 62 -21.76 -1.28 1.64
N GLU A 63 -22.12 -1.91 0.52
CA GLU A 63 -21.92 -3.36 0.31
C GLU A 63 -20.75 -3.70 -0.62
N LYS A 64 -20.12 -2.68 -1.23
CA LYS A 64 -19.18 -2.90 -2.33
C LYS A 64 -17.73 -3.09 -1.91
N ALA A 65 -17.29 -2.39 -0.86
CA ALA A 65 -15.90 -2.39 -0.43
C ALA A 65 -15.77 -2.00 1.04
N PHE A 66 -14.87 -2.67 1.76
CA PHE A 66 -14.40 -2.20 3.06
C PHE A 66 -13.63 -0.88 2.91
N CYS A 67 -12.52 -0.92 2.16
CA CYS A 67 -11.68 0.20 1.75
C CYS A 67 -10.92 -0.20 0.48
N ALA A 68 -10.91 0.64 -0.56
CA ALA A 68 -10.20 0.35 -1.81
C ALA A 68 -8.73 0.81 -1.83
N GLY A 69 -8.20 1.28 -0.70
CA GLY A 69 -6.83 1.77 -0.55
C GLY A 69 -6.75 3.24 -0.13
N GLY A 70 -5.54 3.82 -0.19
CA GLY A 70 -5.34 5.26 -0.07
C GLY A 70 -5.99 6.00 -1.23
N ASP A 71 -6.48 7.20 -0.98
CA ASP A 71 -7.10 8.05 -1.99
C ASP A 71 -6.02 8.69 -2.86
N VAL A 72 -5.38 7.88 -3.71
CA VAL A 72 -4.25 8.32 -4.54
C VAL A 72 -4.70 9.35 -5.58
N LEU A 73 -5.98 9.36 -6.03
CA LEU A 73 -6.50 10.33 -7.03
C LEU A 73 -8.01 10.70 -6.96
N GLY A 74 -8.79 10.36 -5.94
CA GLY A 74 -10.21 10.73 -5.87
C GLY A 74 -11.14 10.02 -6.86
N TYR A 75 -10.65 9.05 -7.66
CA TYR A 75 -11.47 8.29 -8.61
C TYR A 75 -11.15 6.78 -8.60
N GLY A 76 -12.23 6.00 -8.64
CA GLY A 76 -12.26 4.58 -8.28
C GLY A 76 -11.48 3.63 -9.17
N MET A 77 -10.90 2.63 -8.51
CA MET A 77 -10.30 1.44 -9.11
C MET A 77 -11.13 0.20 -8.78
N LYS A 78 -11.27 -0.69 -9.77
CA LYS A 78 -11.67 -2.08 -9.56
C LYS A 78 -10.42 -2.94 -9.66
N TYR A 79 -9.95 -3.47 -8.53
CA TYR A 79 -9.00 -4.58 -8.51
C TYR A 79 -9.78 -5.89 -8.45
N ARG A 80 -9.38 -6.88 -9.26
CA ARG A 80 -9.79 -8.28 -9.10
C ARG A 80 -8.60 -9.01 -8.52
N ASN A 81 -8.79 -9.60 -7.35
CA ASN A 81 -7.84 -10.55 -6.77
C ASN A 81 -7.71 -11.75 -7.71
N ASN A 82 -6.49 -12.19 -7.95
CA ASN A 82 -6.23 -13.57 -8.31
C ASN A 82 -5.43 -14.22 -7.17
N ASP A 83 -5.88 -15.45 -6.92
CA ASP A 83 -5.46 -16.52 -6.04
C ASP A 83 -4.00 -16.54 -5.54
N GLY A 84 -3.87 -16.83 -4.23
CA GLY A 84 -2.63 -16.88 -3.44
C GLY A 84 -1.67 -18.03 -3.79
N GLN A 85 -1.22 -18.09 -5.04
CA GLN A 85 -0.15 -18.98 -5.50
C GLN A 85 1.22 -18.29 -5.63
N THR A 86 1.33 -17.00 -5.26
CA THR A 86 2.47 -16.13 -5.57
C THR A 86 3.75 -16.41 -4.76
N THR A 87 3.71 -17.22 -3.71
CA THR A 87 4.86 -17.34 -2.78
C THR A 87 5.99 -18.24 -3.28
N LYS A 88 5.70 -19.31 -4.03
CA LYS A 88 6.73 -20.32 -4.40
C LYS A 88 7.88 -19.82 -5.28
N PHE A 89 7.65 -18.79 -6.09
CA PHE A 89 8.66 -18.25 -7.02
C PHE A 89 9.52 -17.16 -6.40
N MET A 90 9.01 -16.46 -5.39
CA MET A 90 9.78 -15.43 -4.69
C MET A 90 10.80 -16.07 -3.73
N ASP A 91 10.45 -17.19 -3.10
CA ASP A 91 11.29 -17.82 -2.07
C ASP A 91 12.60 -18.44 -2.61
N ASN A 92 12.74 -18.64 -3.93
CA ASN A 92 13.86 -19.37 -4.56
C ASN A 92 14.60 -18.58 -5.65
N ALA A 93 14.49 -17.25 -5.66
CA ALA A 93 15.16 -16.40 -6.63
C ALA A 93 15.84 -15.22 -5.95
N GLY A 94 17.07 -14.89 -6.35
CA GLY A 94 17.85 -13.77 -5.82
C GLY A 94 17.63 -12.44 -6.54
N SER A 95 16.77 -12.39 -7.56
CA SER A 95 16.45 -11.18 -8.32
C SER A 95 15.12 -11.29 -9.07
N VAL A 96 14.58 -10.15 -9.51
CA VAL A 96 13.39 -10.11 -10.37
C VAL A 96 13.67 -10.80 -11.72
N GLU A 97 14.86 -10.60 -12.28
CA GLU A 97 15.32 -11.23 -13.51
C GLU A 97 15.31 -12.76 -13.39
N GLU A 98 15.77 -13.30 -12.27
CA GLU A 98 15.74 -14.73 -11.99
C GLU A 98 14.29 -15.25 -11.83
N ILE A 99 13.40 -14.50 -11.16
CA ILE A 99 11.97 -14.84 -11.08
C ILE A 99 11.38 -14.97 -12.49
N LEU A 100 11.60 -13.97 -13.36
CA LEU A 100 11.11 -14.02 -14.74
C LEU A 100 11.74 -15.16 -15.53
N GLY A 101 13.03 -15.45 -15.32
CA GLY A 101 13.71 -16.60 -15.91
C GLY A 101 13.08 -17.93 -15.49
N ASN A 102 12.76 -18.08 -14.21
CA ASN A 102 12.13 -19.29 -13.66
C ASN A 102 10.71 -19.49 -14.19
N LEU A 103 9.90 -18.43 -14.29
CA LEU A 103 8.58 -18.48 -14.91
C LEU A 103 8.64 -18.87 -16.40
N ARG A 104 9.62 -18.35 -17.14
CA ARG A 104 9.84 -18.73 -18.55
C ARG A 104 10.21 -20.20 -18.71
N LYS A 105 10.99 -20.75 -17.77
CA LYS A 105 11.39 -22.18 -17.77
C LYS A 105 10.22 -23.10 -17.43
N GLU A 106 9.37 -22.74 -16.47
CA GLU A 106 8.19 -23.53 -16.09
C GLU A 106 7.19 -23.68 -17.25
N ASN A 107 6.97 -22.59 -18.00
CA ASN A 107 6.15 -22.54 -19.22
C ASN A 107 4.71 -23.09 -19.06
N SER A 108 4.15 -23.01 -17.85
CA SER A 108 2.75 -23.31 -17.59
C SER A 108 1.85 -22.16 -18.04
N LYS A 109 0.54 -22.41 -18.21
CA LYS A 109 -0.44 -21.34 -18.49
C LYS A 109 -0.43 -20.27 -17.40
N TRP A 110 -0.30 -20.70 -16.15
CA TRP A 110 -0.17 -19.80 -15.01
C TRP A 110 1.09 -18.93 -15.11
N ALA A 111 2.25 -19.54 -15.41
CA ALA A 111 3.51 -18.80 -15.54
C ALA A 111 3.46 -17.78 -16.70
N GLN A 112 2.86 -18.16 -17.83
CA GLN A 112 2.63 -17.24 -18.96
C GLN A 112 1.72 -16.07 -18.57
N ASP A 113 0.67 -16.29 -17.78
CA ASP A 113 -0.20 -15.23 -17.28
C ASP A 113 0.53 -14.28 -16.31
N GLN A 114 1.40 -14.81 -15.45
CA GLN A 114 2.23 -13.99 -14.58
C GLN A 114 3.23 -13.16 -15.38
N LEU A 115 3.92 -13.77 -16.35
CA LEU A 115 4.84 -13.05 -17.26
C LEU A 115 4.13 -11.91 -18.02
N ASN A 116 2.91 -12.16 -18.50
CA ASN A 116 2.09 -11.15 -19.19
C ASN A 116 1.62 -10.02 -18.26
N THR A 117 1.53 -10.29 -16.96
CA THR A 117 1.17 -9.29 -15.95
C THR A 117 2.40 -8.47 -15.58
N LEU A 118 3.51 -9.13 -15.23
CA LEU A 118 4.76 -8.51 -14.82
C LEU A 118 5.38 -7.66 -15.94
N SER A 119 5.23 -8.05 -17.21
CA SER A 119 5.74 -7.26 -18.35
C SER A 119 5.09 -5.89 -18.53
N LYS A 120 3.95 -5.64 -17.85
CA LYS A 120 3.23 -4.35 -17.87
C LYS A 120 3.55 -3.47 -16.67
N MET A 121 4.25 -4.01 -15.67
CA MET A 121 4.57 -3.30 -14.43
C MET A 121 5.82 -2.42 -14.61
N SER A 122 5.97 -1.40 -13.76
CA SER A 122 7.18 -0.58 -13.70
C SER A 122 8.39 -1.45 -13.30
N PRO A 123 9.49 -1.47 -14.10
CA PRO A 123 10.71 -2.19 -13.75
C PRO A 123 11.30 -1.73 -12.41
N THR A 124 11.34 -0.42 -12.16
CA THR A 124 11.79 0.15 -10.88
C THR A 124 10.93 -0.36 -9.73
N SER A 125 9.60 -0.30 -9.86
CA SER A 125 8.69 -0.75 -8.79
C SER A 125 8.84 -2.24 -8.50
N MET A 126 9.06 -3.08 -9.52
CA MET A 126 9.30 -4.51 -9.31
C MET A 126 10.58 -4.77 -8.50
N LYS A 127 11.69 -4.11 -8.85
CA LYS A 127 12.96 -4.27 -8.10
C LYS A 127 12.90 -3.70 -6.69
N VAL A 128 12.28 -2.54 -6.51
CA VAL A 128 12.03 -1.95 -5.17
C VAL A 128 11.18 -2.89 -4.32
N THR A 129 10.09 -3.45 -4.88
CA THR A 129 9.20 -4.36 -4.15
C THR A 129 9.93 -5.65 -3.74
N PHE A 130 10.71 -6.24 -4.65
CA PHE A 130 11.50 -7.44 -4.35
C PHE A 130 12.43 -7.20 -3.15
N LYS A 131 13.23 -6.13 -3.20
CA LYS A 131 14.15 -5.78 -2.13
C LYS A 131 13.43 -5.36 -0.83
N GLN A 132 12.28 -4.70 -0.92
CA GLN A 132 11.45 -4.35 0.24
C GLN A 132 10.99 -5.60 0.99
N ILE A 133 10.54 -6.64 0.28
CA ILE A 133 10.09 -7.90 0.88
C ILE A 133 11.28 -8.61 1.56
N GLU A 134 12.42 -8.71 0.88
CA GLU A 134 13.63 -9.34 1.44
C GLU A 134 14.16 -8.64 2.70
N ASN A 135 14.14 -7.30 2.70
CA ASN A 135 14.57 -6.50 3.84
C ASN A 135 13.54 -6.57 4.98
N GLY A 136 12.26 -6.41 4.64
CA GLY A 136 11.16 -6.39 5.60
C GLY A 136 11.03 -7.69 6.40
N ALA A 137 11.32 -8.84 5.78
CA ALA A 137 11.33 -10.14 6.45
C ALA A 137 12.33 -10.23 7.64
N LYS A 138 13.28 -9.30 7.72
CA LYS A 138 14.35 -9.25 8.74
C LYS A 138 14.21 -8.05 9.69
N MET A 139 13.15 -7.25 9.57
CA MET A 139 12.97 -5.99 10.28
C MET A 139 11.84 -6.07 11.31
N SER A 140 11.94 -5.23 12.36
CA SER A 140 10.80 -4.97 13.24
C SER A 140 9.75 -4.13 12.51
N PHE A 141 8.52 -4.17 12.98
CA PHE A 141 7.41 -3.39 12.42
C PHE A 141 7.74 -1.88 12.30
N SER A 142 8.29 -1.27 13.35
CA SER A 142 8.71 0.15 13.32
C SER A 142 9.73 0.44 12.22
N LYS A 143 10.74 -0.44 12.05
CA LYS A 143 11.75 -0.29 10.99
C LYS A 143 11.18 -0.50 9.59
N VAL A 144 10.19 -1.38 9.42
CA VAL A 144 9.46 -1.53 8.15
C VAL A 144 8.77 -0.22 7.79
N PHE A 145 8.10 0.44 8.73
CA PHE A 145 7.47 1.74 8.47
C PHE A 145 8.48 2.84 8.11
N THR A 146 9.64 2.90 8.78
CA THR A 146 10.72 3.81 8.38
C THR A 146 11.17 3.54 6.95
N MET A 147 11.40 2.27 6.59
CA MET A 147 11.77 1.87 5.24
C MET A 147 10.69 2.28 4.23
N GLU A 148 9.44 1.89 4.45
CA GLU A 148 8.31 2.19 3.56
C GLU A 148 8.10 3.69 3.41
N TYR A 149 8.28 4.47 4.47
CA TYR A 149 8.23 5.92 4.39
C TYR A 149 9.27 6.46 3.40
N ARG A 150 10.52 6.01 3.46
CA ARG A 150 11.56 6.38 2.48
C ARG A 150 11.15 5.99 1.06
N LEU A 151 10.65 4.76 0.87
CA LEU A 151 10.19 4.29 -0.44
C LEU A 151 9.11 5.21 -1.02
N THR A 152 8.14 5.62 -0.20
CA THR A 152 7.06 6.53 -0.64
C THR A 152 7.58 7.92 -1.02
N GLN A 153 8.49 8.50 -0.23
CA GLN A 153 9.05 9.83 -0.54
C GLN A 153 9.83 9.79 -1.85
N ARG A 154 10.62 8.74 -2.07
CA ARG A 154 11.39 8.55 -3.29
C ARG A 154 10.51 8.25 -4.50
N ALA A 155 9.46 7.44 -4.33
CA ALA A 155 8.49 7.21 -5.40
C ALA A 155 7.80 8.51 -5.85
N LEU A 156 7.50 9.42 -4.93
CA LEU A 156 6.91 10.73 -5.25
C LEU A 156 7.90 11.66 -5.98
N GLU A 157 9.19 11.54 -5.72
CA GLU A 157 10.25 12.25 -6.47
C GLU A 157 10.48 11.67 -7.87
N ASP A 158 10.12 10.41 -8.09
CA ASP A 158 10.48 9.65 -9.29
C ASP A 158 9.37 9.62 -10.34
N HIS A 159 9.76 9.29 -11.57
CA HIS A 159 8.90 9.36 -12.76
C HIS A 159 7.70 8.39 -12.70
N ASP A 160 7.95 7.13 -12.38
CA ASP A 160 6.99 6.04 -12.62
C ASP A 160 5.72 6.13 -11.77
N PHE A 161 5.78 6.76 -10.60
CA PHE A 161 4.58 6.98 -9.79
C PHE A 161 3.59 7.90 -10.52
N HIS A 162 4.08 9.03 -11.03
CA HIS A 162 3.25 10.01 -11.75
C HIS A 162 2.75 9.44 -13.07
N GLU A 163 3.60 8.72 -13.80
CA GLU A 163 3.22 8.07 -15.06
C GLU A 163 2.19 6.97 -14.85
N GLY A 164 2.33 6.17 -13.79
CA GLY A 164 1.34 5.14 -13.43
C GLY A 164 -0.01 5.77 -13.06
N CYS A 165 0.01 6.86 -12.29
CA CYS A 165 -1.18 7.65 -12.00
C CYS A 165 -1.82 8.18 -13.29
N ARG A 166 -1.03 8.77 -14.19
CA ARG A 166 -1.52 9.25 -15.48
C ARG A 166 -2.20 8.13 -16.28
N ALA A 167 -1.50 7.03 -16.51
CA ALA A 167 -1.95 5.95 -17.38
C ALA A 167 -3.20 5.21 -16.86
N ILE A 168 -3.34 5.05 -15.54
CA ILE A 168 -4.44 4.24 -14.97
C ILE A 168 -5.61 5.09 -14.47
N LEU A 169 -5.35 6.30 -13.96
CA LEU A 169 -6.35 7.07 -13.22
C LEU A 169 -6.75 8.36 -13.94
N ILE A 170 -5.82 9.05 -14.60
CA ILE A 170 -6.08 10.32 -15.30
C ILE A 170 -6.56 10.05 -16.74
N ASP A 171 -5.65 9.59 -17.60
CA ASP A 171 -5.92 9.37 -19.02
C ASP A 171 -6.60 8.02 -19.26
N LYS A 172 -6.37 7.06 -18.34
CA LYS A 172 -6.97 5.71 -18.36
C LYS A 172 -6.66 4.92 -19.64
N ASP A 173 -5.54 5.23 -20.30
CA ASP A 173 -5.08 4.57 -21.52
C ASP A 173 -4.50 3.17 -21.26
N LYS A 174 -4.16 2.86 -19.99
CA LYS A 174 -3.49 1.62 -19.57
C LYS A 174 -2.19 1.34 -20.34
N ASN A 175 -1.50 2.41 -20.75
CA ASN A 175 -0.29 2.37 -21.57
C ASN A 175 0.83 3.22 -20.93
N PRO A 176 1.26 2.87 -19.72
CA PRO A 176 2.31 3.61 -19.03
C PRO A 176 3.64 3.53 -19.79
N LYS A 177 4.40 4.63 -19.76
CA LYS A 177 5.72 4.79 -20.37
C LYS A 177 6.80 4.81 -19.30
N TRP A 178 7.07 3.64 -18.73
CA TRP A 178 8.03 3.50 -17.64
C TRP A 178 9.43 4.01 -17.99
N LYS A 179 10.08 4.58 -16.99
CA LYS A 179 11.46 5.07 -17.08
C LYS A 179 12.21 4.70 -15.80
N PRO A 180 13.18 3.76 -15.86
CA PRO A 180 13.62 3.01 -17.05
C PRO A 180 12.57 2.05 -17.63
N ALA A 181 12.71 1.69 -18.91
CA ALA A 181 11.69 0.92 -19.63
C ALA A 181 11.85 -0.60 -19.47
N THR A 182 13.06 -1.07 -19.17
CA THR A 182 13.35 -2.48 -18.93
C THR A 182 14.07 -2.70 -17.60
N LEU A 183 14.09 -3.95 -17.11
CA LEU A 183 14.74 -4.30 -15.84
C LEU A 183 16.26 -4.06 -15.88
N GLU A 184 16.87 -4.33 -17.04
CA GLU A 184 18.31 -4.22 -17.26
C GLU A 184 18.80 -2.77 -17.19
N GLU A 185 17.94 -1.81 -17.51
CA GLU A 185 18.25 -0.38 -17.42
C GLU A 185 18.14 0.17 -15.99
N VAL A 186 17.52 -0.57 -15.07
CA VAL A 186 17.40 -0.18 -13.66
C VAL A 186 18.68 -0.55 -12.92
N SER A 187 19.49 0.46 -12.61
CA SER A 187 20.76 0.27 -11.88
C SER A 187 20.55 -0.02 -10.40
N ASP A 188 21.50 -0.74 -9.80
CA ASP A 188 21.50 -1.00 -8.36
C ASP A 188 21.56 0.30 -7.56
N GLU A 189 22.33 1.29 -8.01
CA GLU A 189 22.40 2.61 -7.37
C GLU A 189 21.04 3.31 -7.32
N HIS A 190 20.26 3.21 -8.41
CA HIS A 190 18.91 3.76 -8.45
C HIS A 190 18.01 3.07 -7.42
N ILE A 191 18.12 1.75 -7.26
CA ILE A 191 17.40 1.00 -6.23
C ILE A 191 17.89 1.33 -4.82
N GLU A 192 19.20 1.44 -4.58
CA GLU A 192 19.76 1.81 -3.27
C GLU A 192 19.26 3.19 -2.79
N ARG A 193 19.07 4.14 -3.71
CA ARG A 193 18.53 5.47 -3.39
C ARG A 193 17.16 5.40 -2.72
N TYR A 194 16.31 4.43 -3.09
CA TYR A 194 14.98 4.24 -2.48
C TYR A 194 15.06 3.90 -0.99
N PHE A 195 16.08 3.14 -0.57
CA PHE A 195 16.23 2.64 0.81
C PHE A 195 17.14 3.50 1.68
N SER A 196 17.91 4.39 1.05
CA SER A 196 18.83 5.30 1.73
C SER A 196 18.08 6.26 2.66
N PRO A 197 18.68 6.62 3.82
CA PRO A 197 18.11 7.64 4.70
C PRO A 197 17.72 8.91 3.95
N LEU A 198 16.62 9.52 4.37
CA LEU A 198 16.27 10.86 3.91
C LEU A 198 17.23 11.90 4.53
N GLY A 199 17.10 13.16 4.12
CA GLY A 199 17.90 14.26 4.68
C GLY A 199 17.75 14.36 6.21
N HIS A 200 18.63 15.12 6.85
CA HIS A 200 18.69 15.22 8.31
C HIS A 200 17.31 15.51 8.94
N GLY A 201 16.81 14.58 9.77
CA GLY A 201 15.53 14.71 10.46
C GLY A 201 14.27 14.46 9.60
N GLN A 202 14.43 13.96 8.37
CA GLN A 202 13.30 13.69 7.47
C GLN A 202 12.82 12.24 7.51
N ASP A 203 13.57 11.33 8.12
CA ASP A 203 13.11 9.95 8.29
C ASP A 203 11.94 9.85 9.27
N LEU A 204 11.01 8.94 8.98
CA LEU A 204 9.96 8.56 9.92
C LEU A 204 10.56 7.68 11.02
N PHE A 205 10.48 8.14 12.25
CA PHE A 205 10.74 7.34 13.43
C PHE A 205 9.43 7.12 14.16
N LEU A 206 9.02 5.86 14.28
CA LEU A 206 7.97 5.49 15.22
C LEU A 206 8.64 5.24 16.55
N ASP A 207 8.36 6.08 17.54
CA ASP A 207 8.63 5.78 18.93
C ASP A 207 8.08 4.39 19.22
N ASP A 208 8.87 3.55 19.87
CA ASP A 208 8.58 2.13 20.06
C ASP A 208 7.14 2.01 20.59
N LEU A 209 6.22 1.68 19.69
CA LEU A 209 4.88 1.23 20.01
C LEU A 209 5.17 -0.05 20.76
N THR A 210 5.33 0.07 22.08
CA THR A 210 5.24 -1.05 23.00
C THR A 210 3.80 -1.52 22.90
N ALA A 211 3.52 -2.24 21.81
CA ALA A 211 2.41 -3.14 21.70
C ALA A 211 2.64 -4.17 22.80
N ARG A 212 2.20 -3.81 24.00
CA ARG A 212 1.95 -4.76 25.08
C ARG A 212 0.75 -5.57 24.59
N ILE A 213 1.03 -6.58 23.78
CA ILE A 213 0.12 -7.70 23.56
C ILE A 213 0.16 -8.53 24.84
#